data_AF-A0A699VT47-F1
#
_entry.id   AF-A0A699VT47-F1
#
_cell.length_a   1.000
_cell.length_b   1.000
_cell.length_c   1.000
_cell.angle_alpha   90.00
_cell.angle_beta   90.00
_cell.angle_gamma   90.00
#
_symmetry.space_group_name_H-M   'P 1'
#
loop_
_entity.id
_entity.type
_entity.pdbx_description
1 polymer ?
#
loop_
_entity_poly.entity_id
_entity_poly.type
_entity_poly.pdbx_seq_one_letter_code
_entity_poly.pdbx_strand_id
1 'polypeptide(L)'
;NGNSLKRTRRDRDGRVIILSPTTTDEHIAVQRESKARTTLLQSIHDDHVADFHYMDDARIYEMQSKLEGLHKGYDRMQKILSKLNQLKAKLEDEDINLKFLRALPSSWSQVALTLKTKGRLELLSFDDLYYKL
;
A
#
# COMPACT_ATOMS: atom_id res chain seq x y z
N ASN A 1 5.58 23.76 11.18
CA ASN A 1 4.35 23.47 11.95
C ASN A 1 3.32 22.87 10.98
N GLY A 2 3.29 21.54 10.88
CA GLY A 2 2.48 20.82 9.87
C GLY A 2 2.28 19.41 10.36
N ASN A 3 1.25 19.23 11.20
CA ASN A 3 0.91 17.96 11.82
C ASN A 3 0.54 16.96 10.72
N SER A 4 1.27 15.85 10.64
CA SER A 4 0.99 14.75 9.72
C SER A 4 -0.45 14.26 9.91
N LEU A 5 -1.21 14.15 8.82
CA LEU A 5 -2.56 13.59 8.77
C LEU A 5 -2.52 12.06 8.98
N LYS A 6 -1.88 11.58 10.06
CA LYS A 6 -2.03 10.20 10.51
C LYS A 6 -3.27 10.16 11.39
N ARG A 7 -4.43 9.91 10.78
CA ARG A 7 -5.67 9.59 11.50
C ARG A 7 -5.53 8.20 12.13
N THR A 8 -4.81 8.20 13.23
CA THR A 8 -4.69 7.08 14.15
C THR A 8 -5.72 7.29 15.24
N ARG A 9 -6.67 6.37 15.36
CA ARG A 9 -7.64 6.33 16.47
C ARG A 9 -7.13 5.32 17.49
N ARG A 10 -7.28 5.56 18.80
CA ARG A 10 -7.08 4.50 19.79
C ARG A 10 -8.41 3.81 20.09
N ASP A 11 -8.43 2.48 20.13
CA ASP A 11 -9.57 1.74 20.66
C ASP A 11 -9.62 1.85 22.20
N ARG A 12 -10.65 1.25 22.82
CA ARG A 12 -10.83 1.24 24.27
C ARG A 12 -9.70 0.51 25.02
N ASP A 13 -8.95 -0.34 24.32
CA ASP A 13 -7.82 -1.10 24.85
C ASP A 13 -6.47 -0.39 24.59
N GLY A 14 -6.51 0.84 24.05
CA GLY A 14 -5.34 1.66 23.78
C GLY A 14 -4.58 1.30 22.50
N ARG A 15 -5.07 0.37 21.69
CA ARG A 15 -4.41 -0.03 20.43
C ARG A 15 -4.63 1.02 19.36
N VAL A 16 -3.57 1.31 18.61
CA VAL A 16 -3.59 2.27 17.52
C VAL A 16 -4.24 1.65 16.29
N ILE A 17 -5.43 2.14 15.94
CA ILE A 17 -6.18 1.80 14.73
C ILE A 17 -5.80 2.81 13.66
N ILE A 18 -5.26 2.33 12.54
CA ILE A 18 -5.04 3.14 11.35
C ILE A 18 -6.38 3.21 10.61
N LEU A 19 -6.89 4.42 10.44
CA LEU A 19 -8.10 4.64 9.65
C LEU A 19 -7.70 4.76 8.18
N SER A 20 -8.42 4.05 7.33
CA SER A 20 -8.21 4.12 5.89
C SER A 20 -8.73 5.44 5.33
N PRO A 21 -8.06 5.99 4.30
CA PRO A 21 -8.60 7.08 3.51
C PRO A 21 -10.01 6.73 3.03
N THR A 22 -10.97 7.63 3.27
CA THR A 22 -12.36 7.43 2.84
C THR A 22 -12.77 8.45 1.78
N THR A 23 -11.86 9.36 1.42
CA THR A 23 -12.11 10.48 0.53
C THR A 23 -11.03 10.60 -0.53
N THR A 24 -11.40 11.08 -1.73
CA THR A 24 -10.50 11.27 -2.87
C THR A 24 -9.30 12.16 -2.54
N ASP A 25 -9.51 13.22 -1.75
CA ASP A 25 -8.44 14.13 -1.33
C ASP A 25 -7.43 13.45 -0.38
N GLU A 26 -7.89 12.56 0.51
CA GLU A 26 -7.01 11.77 1.37
C GLU A 26 -6.18 10.78 0.54
N HIS A 27 -6.77 10.11 -0.46
CA HIS A 27 -6.00 9.25 -1.37
C HIS A 27 -4.89 10.02 -2.11
N ILE A 28 -5.18 11.22 -2.60
CA ILE A 28 -4.19 12.09 -3.25
C ILE A 28 -3.10 12.51 -2.25
N ALA A 29 -3.48 12.85 -1.01
CA ALA A 29 -2.52 13.21 0.04
C ALA A 29 -1.59 12.05 0.39
N VAL A 30 -2.10 10.83 0.50
CA VAL A 30 -1.27 9.63 0.77
C VAL A 30 -0.35 9.32 -0.40
N GLN A 31 -0.79 9.45 -1.65
CA GLN A 31 0.10 9.32 -2.81
C GLN A 31 1.20 10.39 -2.83
N ARG A 32 0.88 11.63 -2.45
CA ARG A 32 1.90 12.70 -2.33
C ARG A 32 2.88 12.40 -1.20
N GLU A 33 2.41 11.86 -0.07
CA GLU A 33 3.26 11.44 1.04
C GLU A 33 4.17 10.26 0.65
N SER A 34 3.66 9.24 -0.05
CA SER A 34 4.47 8.12 -0.53
C SER A 34 5.55 8.59 -1.50
N LYS A 35 5.20 9.50 -2.42
CA LYS A 35 6.15 10.13 -3.34
C LYS A 35 7.20 10.95 -2.58
N ALA A 36 6.78 11.73 -1.59
CA ALA A 36 7.70 12.51 -0.76
C ALA A 36 8.65 11.63 0.05
N ARG A 37 8.19 10.48 0.56
CA ARG A 37 9.03 9.50 1.25
C ARG A 37 10.08 8.89 0.30
N THR A 38 9.69 8.55 -0.92
CA THR A 38 10.65 8.06 -1.94
C THR A 38 11.71 9.12 -2.26
N THR A 39 11.30 10.38 -2.45
CA THR A 39 12.24 11.48 -2.70
C THR A 39 13.15 11.76 -1.49
N LEU A 40 12.61 11.70 -0.27
CA LEU A 40 13.40 11.87 0.95
C LEU A 40 14.44 10.75 1.11
N LEU A 41 14.07 9.50 0.80
CA LEU A 41 15.01 8.38 0.78
C LEU A 41 16.12 8.58 -0.28
N GLN A 42 15.78 9.16 -1.43
CA GLN A 42 16.78 9.51 -2.46
C GLN A 42 17.72 10.63 -1.99
N SER A 43 17.24 11.62 -1.24
CA SER A 43 18.10 12.71 -0.73
C SER A 43 18.97 12.31 0.45
N ILE A 44 18.55 11.34 1.26
CA ILE A 44 19.37 10.80 2.38
C ILE A 44 20.62 10.06 1.86
N HIS A 45 20.56 9.55 0.62
CA HIS A 45 21.65 8.81 0.00
C HIS A 45 22.87 9.69 -0.37
N ASP A 46 22.72 11.01 -0.50
CA ASP A 46 23.76 11.89 -1.07
C ASP A 46 24.79 12.38 -0.02
N ASP A 47 24.34 12.73 1.19
CA ASP A 47 25.20 13.38 2.21
C ASP A 47 25.93 12.41 3.15
N HIS A 48 25.57 11.12 3.18
CA HIS A 48 26.10 10.11 4.13
C HIS A 48 26.41 8.74 3.50
N VAL A 49 26.91 8.71 2.26
CA VAL A 49 27.28 7.50 1.49
C VAL A 49 28.18 6.51 2.25
N ALA A 50 29.11 6.99 3.09
CA ALA A 50 30.14 6.17 3.71
C ALA A 50 29.64 5.19 4.80
N ASP A 51 28.59 5.55 5.54
CA ASP A 51 28.07 4.73 6.66
C ASP A 51 27.01 3.71 6.20
N PHE A 52 26.51 3.83 4.97
CA PHE A 52 25.50 2.93 4.37
C PHE A 52 26.07 1.95 3.34
N HIS A 53 27.39 1.73 3.33
CA HIS A 53 28.01 0.67 2.54
C HIS A 53 27.72 -0.75 3.09
N TYR A 54 26.44 -1.13 3.15
CA TYR A 54 25.98 -2.53 3.08
C TYR A 54 24.47 -2.64 2.73
N MET A 55 24.00 -1.82 1.81
CA MET A 55 22.86 -2.19 0.97
C MET A 55 23.30 -1.97 -0.46
N ASP A 56 23.85 -3.02 -1.09
CA ASP A 56 24.21 -2.96 -2.51
C ASP A 56 23.05 -2.37 -3.30
N ASP A 57 23.34 -1.47 -4.25
CA ASP A 57 22.36 -0.75 -5.08
C ASP A 57 21.24 -1.66 -5.60
N ALA A 58 21.58 -2.92 -5.88
CA ALA A 58 20.64 -3.98 -6.26
C ALA A 58 19.43 -4.10 -5.32
N ARG A 59 19.60 -4.00 -3.99
CA ARG A 59 18.50 -4.07 -3.02
C ARG A 59 17.58 -2.86 -3.07
N ILE A 60 18.15 -1.68 -3.33
CA ILE A 60 17.38 -0.44 -3.47
C ILE A 60 16.53 -0.50 -4.75
N TYR A 61 17.14 -0.88 -5.88
CA TYR A 61 16.43 -1.10 -7.13
C TYR A 61 15.34 -2.17 -7.01
N GLU A 62 15.61 -3.28 -6.29
CA GLU A 62 14.64 -4.33 -6.05
C GLU A 62 13.43 -3.82 -5.24
N MET A 63 13.66 -3.06 -4.17
CA MET A 63 12.60 -2.46 -3.37
C MET A 63 11.74 -1.48 -4.18
N GLN A 64 12.38 -0.62 -4.98
CA GLN A 64 11.68 0.33 -5.85
C GLN A 64 10.80 -0.39 -6.87
N SER A 65 11.34 -1.42 -7.53
CA SER A 65 10.60 -2.23 -8.50
C SER A 65 9.39 -2.94 -7.87
N LYS A 66 9.52 -3.45 -6.64
CA LYS A 66 8.42 -4.06 -5.89
C LYS A 66 7.29 -3.07 -5.60
N LEU A 67 7.63 -1.86 -5.16
CA LEU A 67 6.66 -0.80 -4.86
C LEU A 67 5.95 -0.30 -6.13
N GLU A 68 6.70 -0.12 -7.22
CA GLU A 68 6.12 0.31 -8.50
C GLU A 68 5.15 -0.75 -9.06
N GLY A 69 5.53 -2.03 -9.00
CA GLY A 69 4.66 -3.13 -9.40
C GLY A 69 3.38 -3.21 -8.58
N LEU A 70 3.47 -2.99 -7.26
CA LEU A 70 2.32 -2.92 -6.37
C LEU A 70 1.38 -1.76 -6.74
N HIS A 71 1.94 -0.56 -6.93
CA HIS A 71 1.18 0.64 -7.27
C HIS A 71 0.44 0.50 -8.61
N LYS A 72 1.13 -0.01 -9.63
CA LYS A 72 0.54 -0.27 -10.95
C LYS A 72 -0.59 -1.31 -10.88
N GLY A 73 -0.43 -2.33 -10.05
CA GLY A 73 -1.46 -3.33 -9.78
C GLY A 73 -2.71 -2.69 -9.16
N TYR A 74 -2.51 -1.83 -8.17
CA TYR A 74 -3.58 -1.10 -7.49
C TYR A 74 -4.38 -0.21 -8.45
N ASP A 75 -3.69 0.62 -9.24
CA ASP A 75 -4.33 1.49 -10.23
C ASP A 75 -5.16 0.71 -11.26
N ARG A 76 -4.66 -0.44 -11.70
CA ARG A 76 -5.39 -1.31 -12.64
C ARG A 76 -6.65 -1.87 -12.00
N MET A 77 -6.58 -2.27 -10.74
CA MET A 77 -7.72 -2.84 -10.03
C MET A 77 -8.77 -1.76 -9.72
N GLN A 78 -8.36 -0.57 -9.27
CA GLN A 78 -9.24 0.59 -9.11
C GLN A 78 -10.02 0.91 -10.41
N LYS A 79 -9.34 0.88 -11.56
CA LYS A 79 -10.00 1.07 -12.87
C LYS A 79 -11.03 -0.02 -13.18
N ILE A 80 -10.79 -1.27 -12.77
CA ILE A 80 -11.77 -2.37 -12.95
C ILE A 80 -12.96 -2.18 -12.02
N LEU A 81 -12.73 -1.88 -10.74
CA LEU A 81 -13.78 -1.65 -9.75
C LEU A 81 -14.68 -0.47 -10.15
N SER A 82 -14.08 0.61 -10.67
CA SER A 82 -14.81 1.77 -11.20
C SER A 82 -15.76 1.39 -12.34
N LYS A 83 -15.30 0.56 -13.30
CA LYS A 83 -16.14 0.06 -14.40
C LYS A 83 -17.26 -0.86 -13.92
N LEU A 84 -16.98 -1.74 -12.96
CA LEU A 84 -18.00 -2.63 -12.42
C LEU A 84 -19.10 -1.84 -11.69
N ASN A 85 -18.73 -0.81 -10.95
CA ASN A 85 -19.67 0.09 -10.31
C ASN A 85 -20.58 0.81 -11.33
N GLN A 86 -20.04 1.24 -12.48
CA GLN A 86 -20.84 1.81 -13.58
C GLN A 86 -21.86 0.81 -14.15
N LEU A 87 -21.49 -0.47 -14.19
CA LEU A 87 -22.37 -1.57 -14.63
C LEU A 87 -23.33 -2.06 -13.53
N LYS A 88 -23.35 -1.42 -12.35
CA LYS A 88 -24.09 -1.87 -11.15
C LYS A 88 -23.74 -3.30 -10.71
N ALA A 89 -22.55 -3.78 -11.08
CA ALA A 89 -22.00 -5.04 -10.61
C ALA A 89 -21.14 -4.78 -9.37
N LYS A 90 -21.42 -5.47 -8.27
CA LYS A 90 -20.64 -5.37 -7.03
C LYS A 90 -19.97 -6.71 -6.73
N LEU A 91 -18.70 -6.66 -6.39
CA LEU A 91 -17.94 -7.78 -5.84
C LEU A 91 -17.86 -7.63 -4.32
N GLU A 92 -17.73 -8.74 -3.62
CA GLU A 92 -17.40 -8.72 -2.20
C GLU A 92 -15.93 -8.36 -1.99
N ASP A 93 -15.63 -7.66 -0.90
CA ASP A 93 -14.27 -7.19 -0.59
C ASP A 93 -13.27 -8.35 -0.53
N GLU A 94 -13.70 -9.51 -0.02
CA GLU A 94 -12.88 -10.72 0.01
C GLU A 94 -12.44 -11.16 -1.40
N ASP A 95 -13.37 -11.20 -2.37
CA ASP A 95 -13.05 -11.63 -3.75
C ASP A 95 -12.17 -10.61 -4.47
N ILE A 96 -12.40 -9.31 -4.22
CA ILE A 96 -11.52 -8.23 -4.71
C ILE A 96 -10.10 -8.42 -4.17
N ASN A 97 -9.98 -8.58 -2.85
CA ASN A 97 -8.71 -8.76 -2.15
C ASN A 97 -7.96 -10.01 -2.62
N LEU A 98 -8.66 -11.13 -2.78
CA LEU A 98 -8.07 -12.37 -3.28
C LEU A 98 -7.56 -12.23 -4.72
N LYS A 99 -8.33 -11.59 -5.61
CA LYS A 99 -7.89 -11.30 -6.98
C LYS A 99 -6.69 -10.37 -6.99
N PHE A 100 -6.63 -9.37 -6.10
CA PHE A 100 -5.49 -8.47 -5.99
C PHE A 100 -4.23 -9.21 -5.61
N LEU A 101 -4.28 -9.96 -4.51
CA LEU A 101 -3.15 -10.73 -4.00
C LEU A 101 -2.66 -11.78 -5.02
N ARG A 102 -3.56 -12.30 -5.87
CA ARG A 102 -3.19 -13.21 -6.97
C ARG A 102 -2.54 -12.49 -8.16
N ALA A 103 -2.86 -11.22 -8.37
CA ALA A 103 -2.31 -10.41 -9.45
C ALA A 103 -0.98 -9.71 -9.09
N LEU A 104 -0.55 -9.78 -7.82
CA LEU A 104 0.72 -9.21 -7.38
C LEU A 104 1.91 -9.90 -8.07
N PRO A 105 3.01 -9.16 -8.31
CA PRO A 105 4.26 -9.74 -8.78
C PRO A 105 4.76 -10.87 -7.86
N SER A 106 5.55 -11.81 -8.40
CA SER A 106 6.08 -12.96 -7.65
C SER A 106 6.90 -12.57 -6.42
N SER A 107 7.52 -11.39 -6.44
CA SER A 107 8.23 -10.78 -5.32
C SER A 107 7.39 -10.53 -4.08
N TRP A 108 6.05 -10.52 -4.21
CA TRP A 108 5.08 -10.37 -3.12
C TRP A 108 4.44 -11.70 -2.68
N SER A 109 4.82 -12.83 -3.27
CA SER A 109 4.18 -14.14 -3.06
C SER A 109 4.09 -14.56 -1.59
N GLN A 110 5.16 -14.36 -0.81
CA GLN A 110 5.18 -14.71 0.62
C GLN A 110 4.25 -13.82 1.46
N VAL A 111 4.22 -12.52 1.18
CA VAL A 111 3.33 -11.57 1.85
C VAL A 111 1.88 -11.90 1.51
N ALA A 112 1.59 -12.15 0.24
CA ALA A 112 0.27 -12.55 -0.24
C ALA A 112 -0.21 -13.86 0.39
N LEU A 113 0.65 -14.86 0.49
CA LEU A 113 0.33 -16.14 1.16
C LEU A 113 0.04 -15.95 2.65
N THR A 114 0.82 -15.12 3.33
CA THR A 114 0.64 -14.81 4.76
C THR A 114 -0.70 -14.11 5.00
N LEU A 115 -1.09 -13.17 4.14
CA LEU A 115 -2.38 -12.48 4.27
C LEU A 115 -3.57 -13.40 3.99
N LYS A 116 -3.46 -14.30 3.01
CA LYS A 116 -4.49 -15.31 2.72
C LYS A 116 -4.70 -16.29 3.89
N THR A 117 -3.61 -16.76 4.48
CA THR A 117 -3.66 -17.75 5.58
C THR A 117 -4.16 -17.16 6.90
N LYS A 118 -4.02 -15.85 7.12
CA LYS A 118 -4.51 -15.17 8.33
C LYS A 118 -6.04 -15.03 8.40
N GLY A 119 -6.78 -15.34 7.33
CA GLY A 119 -8.26 -15.44 7.35
C GLY A 119 -8.97 -14.17 7.83
N ARG A 120 -8.58 -13.01 7.31
CA ARG A 120 -9.14 -11.69 7.67
C ARG A 120 -9.30 -10.77 6.45
N LEU A 121 -9.42 -11.35 5.25
CA LEU A 121 -9.50 -10.57 4.01
C LEU A 121 -10.89 -9.95 3.85
N GLU A 122 -11.92 -10.61 4.39
CA GLU A 122 -13.31 -10.17 4.45
C GLU A 122 -13.53 -8.97 5.39
N LEU A 123 -12.60 -8.73 6.33
CA LEU A 123 -12.63 -7.59 7.26
C LEU A 123 -11.90 -6.36 6.72
N LEU A 124 -11.26 -6.46 5.56
CA LEU A 124 -10.47 -5.40 4.96
C LEU A 124 -11.16 -4.91 3.70
N SER A 125 -11.35 -3.59 3.60
CA SER A 125 -11.62 -3.00 2.30
C SER A 125 -10.41 -3.22 1.37
N PHE A 126 -10.63 -3.06 0.06
CA PHE A 126 -9.53 -3.12 -0.90
C PHE A 126 -8.43 -2.08 -0.61
N ASP A 127 -8.81 -0.88 -0.22
CA ASP A 127 -7.86 0.20 0.08
C ASP A 127 -7.10 -0.09 1.38
N ASP A 128 -7.77 -0.64 2.39
CA ASP A 128 -7.15 -1.08 3.65
C ASP A 128 -6.07 -2.14 3.39
N LEU A 129 -6.36 -3.09 2.50
CA LEU A 129 -5.42 -4.13 2.12
C LEU A 129 -4.19 -3.52 1.44
N TYR A 130 -4.40 -2.61 0.49
CA TYR A 130 -3.31 -1.93 -0.21
C TYR A 130 -2.38 -1.17 0.75
N TYR A 131 -2.93 -0.43 1.70
CA TYR A 131 -2.12 0.32 2.68
C TYR A 131 -1.43 -0.55 3.73
N LYS A 132 -1.77 -1.84 3.82
CA LYS A 132 -1.11 -2.82 4.70
C LYS A 132 0.02 -3.59 4.03
N LEU A 133 0.16 -3.49 2.71
CA LEU A 133 1.26 -4.06 1.92
C LEU A 133 2.45 -3.10 1.89
#